data_AF-A0A6B2L9P6-F1
#
_entry.id   AF-A0A6B2L9P6-F1
#
_cell.length_a   1.000
_cell.length_b   1.000
_cell.length_c   1.000
_cell.angle_alpha   90.00
_cell.angle_beta   90.00
_cell.angle_gamma   90.00
#
_symmetry.space_group_name_H-M   'P 1'
#
loop_
_entity.id
_entity.type
_entity.pdbx_description
1 polymer ?
#
loop_
_entity_poly.entity_id
_entity_poly.type
_entity_poly.pdbx_seq_one_letter_code
_entity_poly.pdbx_strand_id
1 'polypeptide(L)'
;MADNPSDVGNAFLEFLGNNQVSPDHEVEILIHAHFCFLISANMAGVDKVLELAKRCIHTCVQKNEYKILVRLLTGTKQYVHLQNILDHLVKSNQFEMLLGKTVVADEESKTELKMALYLFLKNFYPNEEEKLKWVFLKFGMFREHAEMLHDKANNKLSEIVVKPGAMQVPLLLDIMDKYINAAEYYQKASSFSLSQECYQQAELIGLQIEYQDTVYINLDKAAVRQLMKNCSVFERALIVAQAYELDELSEWSSPVFYQVIENGNFDFLSDLSGHVLLTNQFFKEIVKKFKQLTNPKKQLLINMKNFLKFLDDHFLRYEFAVELNFLDVISSLQHLPGL
;
A
#
# COMPACT_ATOMS: atom_id res chain seq x y z
N MET A 1 -30.55 -26.22 42.72
CA MET A 1 -31.04 -25.82 41.38
C MET A 1 -30.96 -24.31 41.35
N ALA A 2 -29.93 -23.76 40.72
CA ALA A 2 -29.90 -22.33 40.43
C ALA A 2 -30.45 -22.20 39.01
N ASP A 3 -31.73 -21.83 38.89
CA ASP A 3 -32.38 -21.67 37.59
C ASP A 3 -31.95 -20.37 36.89
N ASN A 4 -31.28 -19.46 37.62
CA ASN A 4 -30.73 -18.21 37.09
C ASN A 4 -29.18 -18.27 37.02
N PRO A 5 -28.57 -18.11 35.83
CA PRO A 5 -27.12 -18.02 35.68
C PRO A 5 -26.47 -16.95 36.58
N SER A 6 -27.17 -15.85 36.90
CA SER A 6 -26.65 -14.82 37.80
C SER A 6 -26.42 -15.34 39.22
N ASP A 7 -27.23 -16.29 39.71
CA ASP A 7 -27.07 -16.85 41.06
C ASP A 7 -25.83 -17.74 41.13
N VAL A 8 -25.55 -18.46 40.05
CA VAL A 8 -24.31 -19.24 39.89
C VAL A 8 -23.10 -18.31 39.87
N GLY A 9 -23.17 -17.20 39.13
CA GLY A 9 -22.14 -16.16 39.12
C GLY A 9 -21.87 -15.58 40.51
N ASN A 10 -22.92 -15.28 41.28
CA ASN A 10 -22.80 -14.79 42.65
C ASN A 10 -22.16 -15.83 43.58
N ALA A 11 -22.55 -17.10 43.48
CA ALA A 11 -21.96 -18.19 44.25
C ALA A 11 -20.45 -18.34 44.00
N PHE A 12 -20.01 -18.19 42.75
CA PHE A 12 -18.59 -18.16 42.40
C PHE A 12 -17.85 -17.00 43.09
N LEU A 13 -18.43 -15.79 43.09
CA LEU A 13 -17.82 -14.64 43.73
C LEU A 13 -17.78 -14.76 45.26
N GLU A 14 -18.82 -15.32 45.88
CA GLU A 14 -18.83 -15.61 47.32
C GLU A 14 -17.79 -16.65 47.70
N PHE A 15 -17.60 -17.68 46.86
CA PHE A 15 -16.56 -18.68 47.07
C PHE A 15 -15.16 -18.06 47.09
N LEU A 16 -14.86 -17.16 46.14
CA LEU A 16 -13.59 -16.42 46.11
C LEU A 16 -13.40 -15.50 47.33
N GLY A 17 -14.48 -14.91 47.85
CA GLY A 17 -14.43 -14.07 49.05
C GLY A 17 -14.13 -14.85 50.34
N ASN A 18 -14.56 -16.11 50.40
CA ASN A 18 -14.49 -16.93 51.61
C ASN A 18 -13.30 -17.91 51.65
N ASN A 19 -12.61 -18.14 50.53
CA ASN A 19 -11.56 -19.15 50.41
C ASN A 19 -10.28 -18.58 49.78
N GLN A 20 -9.12 -19.03 50.27
CA GLN A 20 -7.86 -18.79 49.58
C GLN A 20 -7.67 -19.84 48.48
N VAL A 21 -7.62 -19.38 47.23
CA VAL A 21 -7.37 -20.21 46.04
C VAL A 21 -6.09 -19.81 45.35
N SER A 22 -5.50 -20.72 44.58
CA SER A 22 -4.34 -20.37 43.74
C SER A 22 -4.77 -19.43 42.61
N PRO A 23 -3.86 -18.59 42.09
CA PRO A 23 -4.19 -17.63 41.02
C PRO A 23 -4.79 -18.27 39.76
N ASP A 24 -4.36 -19.47 39.38
CA ASP A 24 -4.94 -20.21 38.25
C ASP A 24 -6.44 -20.52 38.45
N HIS A 25 -6.79 -21.04 39.64
CA HIS A 25 -8.18 -21.37 39.97
C HIS A 25 -9.03 -20.11 40.14
N GLU A 26 -8.46 -19.05 40.73
CA GLU A 26 -9.12 -17.75 40.85
C GLU A 26 -9.52 -17.20 39.48
N VAL A 27 -8.61 -17.22 38.50
CA VAL A 27 -8.90 -16.75 37.13
C VAL A 27 -9.98 -17.58 36.44
N GLU A 28 -9.93 -18.91 36.53
CA GLU A 28 -10.99 -19.74 35.93
C GLU A 28 -12.36 -19.46 36.57
N ILE A 29 -12.42 -19.30 37.89
CA ILE A 29 -13.67 -18.96 38.58
C ILE A 29 -14.17 -17.58 38.11
N LEU A 30 -13.29 -16.59 37.97
CA LEU A 30 -13.67 -15.26 37.45
C LEU A 30 -14.18 -15.33 36.00
N ILE A 31 -13.56 -16.13 35.13
CA ILE A 31 -14.02 -16.32 33.74
C ILE A 31 -15.42 -16.96 33.71
N HIS A 32 -15.66 -18.00 34.50
CA HIS A 32 -16.97 -18.65 34.55
C HIS A 32 -18.04 -17.74 35.17
N ALA A 33 -17.71 -17.00 36.23
CA ALA A 33 -18.60 -16.00 36.82
C ALA A 33 -18.96 -14.90 35.81
N HIS A 34 -17.97 -14.39 35.07
CA HIS A 34 -18.18 -13.41 34.00
C HIS A 34 -19.14 -13.92 32.93
N PHE A 35 -18.92 -15.15 32.45
CA PHE A 35 -19.80 -15.79 31.45
C PHE A 35 -21.24 -15.93 31.96
N CYS A 36 -21.42 -16.36 33.21
CA CYS A 36 -22.73 -16.44 33.85
C CYS A 36 -23.45 -15.08 33.88
N PHE A 37 -22.75 -14.01 34.25
CA PHE A 37 -23.34 -12.66 34.29
C PHE A 37 -23.63 -12.08 32.90
N LEU A 38 -22.82 -12.41 31.89
CA LEU A 38 -23.09 -12.02 30.51
C LEU A 38 -24.39 -12.66 30.00
N ILE A 39 -24.59 -13.97 30.23
CA ILE A 39 -25.81 -14.67 29.82
C ILE A 39 -27.05 -14.07 30.50
N SER A 40 -26.94 -13.73 31.78
CA SER A 40 -28.05 -13.13 32.53
C SER A 40 -28.19 -11.62 32.33
N ALA A 41 -27.39 -11.00 31.46
CA ALA A 41 -27.32 -9.54 31.25
C ALA A 41 -27.14 -8.72 32.55
N ASN A 42 -26.42 -9.26 33.54
CA ASN A 42 -26.18 -8.61 34.83
C ASN A 42 -24.89 -7.77 34.77
N MET A 43 -25.02 -6.51 34.36
CA MET A 43 -23.88 -5.58 34.23
C MET A 43 -23.19 -5.29 35.56
N ALA A 44 -23.92 -5.19 36.67
CA ALA A 44 -23.33 -5.00 37.99
C ALA A 44 -22.46 -6.19 38.42
N GLY A 45 -22.87 -7.41 38.06
CA GLY A 45 -22.07 -8.62 38.23
C GLY A 45 -20.80 -8.59 37.39
N VAL A 46 -20.89 -8.19 36.12
CA VAL A 46 -19.73 -8.01 35.23
C VAL A 46 -18.73 -7.00 35.81
N ASP A 47 -19.20 -5.84 36.27
CA ASP A 47 -18.35 -4.81 36.87
C ASP A 47 -17.62 -5.33 38.12
N LYS A 48 -18.33 -6.09 38.97
CA LYS A 48 -17.76 -6.70 40.17
C LYS A 48 -16.68 -7.74 39.82
N VAL A 49 -16.89 -8.55 38.78
CA VAL A 49 -15.87 -9.48 38.28
C VAL A 49 -14.64 -8.71 37.78
N LEU A 50 -14.83 -7.63 37.02
CA LEU A 50 -13.72 -6.82 36.51
C LEU A 50 -12.92 -6.13 37.63
N GLU A 51 -13.58 -5.73 38.71
CA GLU A 51 -12.89 -5.18 39.89
C GLU A 51 -12.04 -6.23 40.60
N LEU A 52 -12.56 -7.46 40.76
CA LEU A 52 -11.81 -8.59 41.30
C LEU A 52 -10.65 -8.99 40.38
N ALA A 53 -10.88 -9.02 39.07
CA ALA A 53 -9.87 -9.26 38.06
C ALA A 53 -8.71 -8.26 38.18
N LYS A 54 -8.98 -6.96 38.41
CA LYS A 54 -7.93 -5.94 38.64
C LYS A 54 -7.04 -6.25 39.85
N ARG A 55 -7.61 -6.77 40.94
CA ARG A 55 -6.84 -7.23 42.11
C ARG A 55 -5.99 -8.45 41.78
N CYS A 56 -6.56 -9.43 41.08
CA CYS A 56 -5.85 -10.60 40.60
C CYS A 56 -4.66 -10.21 39.69
N ILE A 57 -4.86 -9.25 38.77
CA ILE A 57 -3.79 -8.75 37.88
C ILE A 57 -2.59 -8.27 38.67
N HIS A 58 -2.79 -7.45 39.71
CA HIS A 58 -1.70 -6.93 40.53
C HIS A 58 -0.89 -8.06 41.18
N THR A 59 -1.56 -9.07 41.74
CA THR A 59 -0.91 -10.23 42.36
C THR A 59 -0.13 -11.07 41.33
N CYS A 60 -0.72 -11.33 40.17
CA CYS A 60 -0.08 -12.12 39.11
C CYS A 60 1.15 -11.40 38.52
N VAL A 61 1.10 -10.08 38.37
CA VAL A 61 2.25 -9.28 37.92
C VAL A 61 3.41 -9.36 38.92
N GLN A 62 3.14 -9.27 40.22
CA GLN A 62 4.19 -9.39 41.25
C GLN A 62 4.88 -10.77 41.24
N LYS A 63 4.14 -11.82 40.87
CA LYS A 63 4.64 -13.19 40.78
C LYS A 63 5.20 -13.56 39.40
N ASN A 64 5.17 -12.65 38.41
CA ASN A 64 5.53 -12.90 37.02
C ASN A 64 4.69 -14.02 36.34
N GLU A 65 3.44 -14.21 36.76
CA GLU A 65 2.53 -15.25 36.25
C GLU A 65 1.75 -14.77 35.01
N TYR A 66 2.46 -14.38 33.95
CA TYR A 66 1.87 -13.75 32.75
C TYR A 66 0.95 -14.68 31.95
N LYS A 67 1.13 -16.01 32.02
CA LYS A 67 0.22 -17.00 31.41
C LYS A 67 -1.20 -16.86 31.95
N ILE A 68 -1.32 -16.64 33.25
CA ILE A 68 -2.60 -16.51 33.95
C ILE A 68 -3.30 -15.23 33.50
N LEU A 69 -2.54 -14.14 33.33
CA LEU A 69 -3.06 -12.88 32.79
C LEU A 69 -3.56 -13.02 31.35
N VAL A 70 -2.83 -13.72 30.50
CA VAL A 70 -3.27 -14.03 29.12
C VAL A 70 -4.58 -14.83 29.14
N ARG A 71 -4.69 -15.82 30.02
CA ARG A 71 -5.92 -16.62 30.18
C ARG A 71 -7.10 -15.78 30.68
N LEU A 72 -6.88 -14.90 31.65
CA LEU A 72 -7.90 -13.98 32.16
C LEU A 72 -8.41 -13.03 31.07
N LEU A 73 -7.49 -12.44 30.30
CA LEU A 73 -7.82 -11.51 29.22
C LEU A 73 -8.63 -12.19 28.11
N THR A 74 -8.15 -13.35 27.64
CA THR A 74 -8.74 -14.08 26.52
C THR A 74 -10.01 -14.83 26.90
N GLY A 75 -10.13 -15.24 28.18
CA GLY A 75 -11.33 -15.88 28.71
C GLY A 75 -12.49 -14.90 28.94
N THR A 76 -12.20 -13.69 29.42
CA THR A 76 -13.24 -12.65 29.60
C THR A 76 -13.54 -11.87 28.32
N LYS A 77 -12.58 -11.79 27.39
CA LYS A 77 -12.65 -11.01 26.13
C LYS A 77 -12.92 -9.52 26.36
N GLN A 78 -12.74 -9.03 27.58
CA GLN A 78 -12.95 -7.62 27.95
C GLN A 78 -11.68 -6.79 27.69
N TYR A 79 -11.23 -6.79 26.43
CA TYR A 79 -9.93 -6.22 26.05
C TYR A 79 -9.78 -4.73 26.37
N VAL A 80 -10.87 -3.97 26.31
CA VAL A 80 -10.90 -2.53 26.66
C VAL A 80 -10.80 -2.33 28.17
N HIS A 81 -11.61 -3.06 28.96
CA HIS A 81 -11.62 -2.91 30.42
C HIS A 81 -10.38 -3.49 31.10
N LEU A 82 -9.74 -4.48 30.47
CA LEU A 82 -8.52 -5.15 30.95
C LEU A 82 -7.27 -4.73 30.14
N GLN A 83 -7.28 -3.53 29.58
CA GLN A 83 -6.15 -2.96 28.84
C GLN A 83 -4.84 -2.95 29.65
N ASN A 84 -4.94 -2.78 30.98
CA ASN A 84 -3.81 -2.85 31.90
C ASN A 84 -3.04 -4.19 31.80
N ILE A 85 -3.69 -5.31 31.48
CA ILE A 85 -3.00 -6.58 31.21
C ILE A 85 -2.08 -6.43 29.99
N LEU A 86 -2.61 -5.86 28.90
CA LEU A 86 -1.84 -5.64 27.67
C LEU A 86 -0.64 -4.73 27.94
N ASP A 87 -0.83 -3.65 28.71
CA ASP A 87 0.26 -2.76 29.14
C ASP A 87 1.35 -3.50 29.90
N HIS A 88 0.99 -4.34 30.87
CA HIS A 88 1.96 -5.12 31.63
C HIS A 88 2.71 -6.11 30.75
N LEU A 89 2.04 -6.78 29.79
CA LEU A 89 2.67 -7.73 28.87
C LEU A 89 3.65 -7.03 27.92
N VAL A 90 3.33 -5.84 27.42
CA VAL A 90 4.26 -5.05 26.60
C VAL A 90 5.48 -4.64 27.41
N LYS A 91 5.29 -4.05 28.60
CA LYS A 91 6.39 -3.54 29.45
C LYS A 91 7.31 -4.64 30.00
N SER A 92 6.80 -5.85 30.14
CA SER A 92 7.56 -7.02 30.63
C SER A 92 8.16 -7.88 29.52
N ASN A 93 8.05 -7.47 28.24
CA ASN A 93 8.46 -8.26 27.08
C ASN A 93 7.80 -9.65 27.00
N GLN A 94 6.56 -9.78 27.48
CA GLN A 94 5.77 -11.02 27.46
C GLN A 94 4.61 -10.96 26.45
N PHE A 95 4.59 -9.95 25.57
CA PHE A 95 3.51 -9.74 24.61
C PHE A 95 3.29 -10.94 23.65
N GLU A 96 4.36 -11.62 23.24
CA GLU A 96 4.30 -12.78 22.33
C GLU A 96 3.40 -13.91 22.84
N MET A 97 3.16 -13.99 24.15
CA MET A 97 2.28 -14.99 24.75
C MET A 97 0.84 -14.88 24.26
N LEU A 98 0.40 -13.69 23.84
CA LEU A 98 -0.93 -13.46 23.23
C LEU A 98 -1.01 -13.99 21.80
N LEU A 99 0.13 -14.26 21.17
CA LEU A 99 0.25 -14.73 19.79
C LEU A 99 0.43 -16.26 19.70
N GLY A 100 0.36 -16.97 20.84
CA GLY A 100 0.45 -18.43 20.89
C GLY A 100 -0.66 -19.12 20.08
N LYS A 101 -0.40 -20.32 19.56
CA LYS A 101 -1.37 -21.08 18.73
C LYS A 101 -2.62 -21.52 19.50
N THR A 102 -2.54 -21.65 20.82
CA THR A 102 -3.60 -22.20 21.69
C THR A 102 -4.34 -21.13 22.49
N VAL A 103 -4.03 -19.85 22.25
CA VAL A 103 -4.56 -18.74 23.06
C VAL A 103 -6.06 -18.57 22.85
N VAL A 104 -6.54 -18.81 21.63
CA VAL A 104 -7.95 -18.71 21.27
C VAL A 104 -8.31 -19.85 20.31
N ALA A 105 -9.40 -20.55 20.59
CA ALA A 105 -9.82 -21.73 19.83
C ALA A 105 -10.68 -21.39 18.61
N ASP A 106 -11.65 -20.49 18.75
CA ASP A 106 -12.62 -20.12 17.71
C ASP A 106 -12.19 -18.89 16.88
N GLU A 107 -12.64 -18.83 15.62
CA GLU A 107 -12.27 -17.77 14.67
C GLU A 107 -12.86 -16.38 15.01
N GLU A 108 -14.03 -16.34 15.63
CA GLU A 108 -14.67 -15.09 16.07
C GLU A 108 -13.81 -14.40 17.13
N SER A 109 -13.44 -15.13 18.17
CA SER A 109 -12.57 -14.63 19.25
C SER A 109 -11.16 -14.30 18.76
N LYS A 110 -10.64 -15.01 17.75
CA LYS A 110 -9.37 -14.65 17.10
C LYS A 110 -9.49 -13.29 16.40
N THR A 111 -10.62 -13.02 15.76
CA THR A 111 -10.90 -11.73 15.11
C THR A 111 -11.02 -10.60 16.14
N GLU A 112 -11.72 -10.83 17.25
CA GLU A 112 -11.81 -9.86 18.36
C GLU A 112 -10.43 -9.56 18.97
N LEU A 113 -9.64 -10.60 19.28
CA LEU A 113 -8.28 -10.45 19.80
C LEU A 113 -7.39 -9.71 18.79
N LYS A 114 -7.43 -10.09 17.51
CA LYS A 114 -6.72 -9.42 16.41
C LYS A 114 -6.98 -7.91 16.44
N MET A 115 -8.26 -7.52 16.44
CA MET A 115 -8.65 -6.11 16.40
C MET A 115 -8.27 -5.37 17.69
N ALA A 116 -8.45 -5.99 18.84
CA ALA A 116 -8.09 -5.41 20.13
C ALA A 116 -6.58 -5.13 20.23
N LEU A 117 -5.74 -6.10 19.84
CA LEU A 117 -4.28 -5.94 19.85
C LEU A 117 -3.80 -4.89 18.86
N TYR A 118 -4.37 -4.87 17.65
CA TYR A 118 -4.07 -3.85 16.64
C TYR A 118 -4.40 -2.44 17.14
N LEU A 119 -5.62 -2.21 17.63
CA LEU A 119 -6.05 -0.90 18.12
C LEU A 119 -5.25 -0.47 19.36
N PHE A 120 -4.97 -1.40 20.27
CA PHE A 120 -4.19 -1.12 21.47
C PHE A 120 -2.77 -0.66 21.13
N LEU A 121 -2.04 -1.43 20.30
CA LEU A 121 -0.67 -1.06 19.91
C LEU A 121 -0.66 0.27 19.13
N LYS A 122 -1.59 0.46 18.19
CA LYS A 122 -1.68 1.68 17.39
C LYS A 122 -1.92 2.94 18.25
N ASN A 123 -2.76 2.84 19.27
CA ASN A 123 -3.16 4.00 20.09
C ASN A 123 -2.19 4.29 21.24
N PHE A 124 -1.64 3.26 21.88
CA PHE A 124 -0.85 3.41 23.11
C PHE A 124 0.65 3.17 22.91
N TYR A 125 1.05 2.44 21.87
CA TYR A 125 2.45 2.11 21.57
C TYR A 125 2.79 2.33 20.08
N PRO A 126 2.57 3.53 19.51
CA PRO A 126 2.79 3.78 18.08
C PRO A 126 4.25 3.55 17.64
N ASN A 127 5.21 3.62 18.57
CA ASN A 127 6.63 3.40 18.31
C ASN A 127 7.05 1.93 18.37
N GLU A 128 6.18 1.01 18.85
CA GLU A 128 6.48 -0.42 18.99
C GLU A 128 6.14 -1.18 17.70
N GLU A 129 6.80 -0.80 16.61
CA GLU A 129 6.51 -1.32 15.26
C GLU A 129 6.75 -2.82 15.13
N GLU A 130 7.74 -3.35 15.85
CA GLU A 130 8.07 -4.77 15.82
C GLU A 130 6.94 -5.62 16.41
N LYS A 131 6.36 -5.19 17.54
CA LYS A 131 5.21 -5.87 18.14
C LYS A 131 3.98 -5.81 17.24
N LEU A 132 3.76 -4.67 16.58
CA LEU A 132 2.67 -4.51 15.61
C LEU A 132 2.86 -5.42 14.39
N LYS A 133 4.10 -5.56 13.89
CA LYS A 133 4.46 -6.52 12.84
C LYS A 133 4.17 -7.96 13.28
N TRP A 134 4.47 -8.34 14.53
CA TRP A 134 4.14 -9.67 15.02
C TRP A 134 2.63 -9.94 15.00
N VAL A 135 1.81 -8.96 15.39
CA VAL A 135 0.33 -9.05 15.29
C VAL A 135 -0.07 -9.26 13.83
N PHE A 136 0.45 -8.44 12.91
CA PHE A 136 0.10 -8.55 11.50
C PHE A 136 0.43 -9.93 10.92
N LEU A 137 1.64 -10.43 11.16
CA LEU A 137 2.07 -11.73 10.66
C LEU A 137 1.29 -12.88 11.30
N LYS A 138 1.01 -12.78 12.61
CA LYS A 138 0.28 -13.82 13.33
C LYS A 138 -1.16 -13.99 12.82
N PHE A 139 -1.84 -12.89 12.56
CA PHE A 139 -3.25 -12.88 12.17
C PHE A 139 -3.48 -12.69 10.67
N GLY A 140 -2.44 -12.79 9.84
CA GLY A 140 -2.55 -12.64 8.38
C GLY A 140 -3.05 -11.27 7.92
N MET A 141 -2.77 -10.21 8.70
CA MET A 141 -3.16 -8.82 8.37
C MET A 141 -2.19 -8.21 7.34
N PHE A 142 -2.01 -8.90 6.21
CA PHE A 142 -1.02 -8.51 5.22
C PHE A 142 -1.35 -7.15 4.59
N ARG A 143 -2.65 -6.86 4.40
CA ARG A 143 -3.08 -5.58 3.85
C ARG A 143 -2.74 -4.42 4.79
N GLU A 144 -3.09 -4.56 6.06
CA GLU A 144 -2.83 -3.54 7.09
C GLU A 144 -1.31 -3.34 7.30
N HIS A 145 -0.52 -4.42 7.20
CA HIS A 145 0.94 -4.31 7.24
C HIS A 145 1.50 -3.54 6.03
N ALA A 146 0.98 -3.83 4.84
CA ALA A 146 1.36 -3.15 3.61
C ALA A 146 1.01 -1.66 3.66
N GLU A 147 -0.22 -1.32 4.08
CA GLU A 147 -0.68 0.07 4.26
C GLU A 147 0.24 0.83 5.22
N MET A 148 0.62 0.25 6.36
CA MET A 148 1.57 0.89 7.28
C MET A 148 2.94 1.16 6.64
N LEU A 149 3.49 0.21 5.88
CA LEU A 149 4.78 0.37 5.21
C LEU A 149 4.71 1.43 4.09
N HIS A 150 3.62 1.39 3.32
CA HIS A 150 3.32 2.34 2.26
C HIS A 150 3.18 3.76 2.80
N ASP A 151 2.41 3.98 3.87
CA ASP A 151 2.25 5.29 4.50
C ASP A 151 3.57 5.84 5.03
N LYS A 152 4.42 4.98 5.60
CA LYS A 152 5.77 5.37 6.03
C LYS A 152 6.66 5.76 4.86
N ALA A 153 6.59 5.03 3.75
CA ALA A 153 7.31 5.36 2.54
C ALA A 153 6.86 6.73 2.00
N ASN A 154 5.55 6.95 1.90
CA ASN A 154 4.95 8.22 1.47
C ASN A 154 5.34 9.40 2.35
N ASN A 155 5.26 9.24 3.68
CA ASN A 155 5.63 10.30 4.61
C ASN A 155 7.11 10.68 4.44
N LYS A 156 8.01 9.70 4.44
CA LYS A 156 9.45 9.94 4.22
C LYS A 156 9.74 10.53 2.84
N LEU A 157 9.05 10.06 1.81
CA LEU A 157 9.18 10.58 0.45
C LEU A 157 8.72 12.04 0.39
N SER A 158 7.62 12.40 1.05
CA SER A 158 7.13 13.79 1.06
C SER A 158 8.06 14.78 1.77
N GLU A 159 8.82 14.31 2.76
CA GLU A 159 9.78 15.13 3.52
C GLU A 159 11.10 15.34 2.78
N ILE A 160 11.41 14.50 1.79
CA ILE A 160 12.69 14.57 1.07
C ILE A 160 12.69 15.72 0.07
N VAL A 161 13.73 16.56 0.16
CA VAL A 161 14.01 17.61 -0.82
C VAL A 161 15.24 17.20 -1.61
N VAL A 162 15.03 16.72 -2.83
CA VAL A 162 16.13 16.38 -3.73
C VAL A 162 16.59 17.60 -4.49
N LYS A 163 17.91 17.79 -4.52
CA LYS A 163 18.58 18.77 -5.39
C LYS A 163 19.46 18.01 -6.38
N PRO A 164 19.59 18.48 -7.63
CA PRO A 164 20.53 17.91 -8.59
C PRO A 164 21.94 17.79 -7.98
N GLY A 165 22.53 16.60 -8.05
CA GLY A 165 23.85 16.29 -7.50
C GLY A 165 23.93 16.08 -5.97
N ALA A 166 22.81 16.10 -5.24
CA ALA A 166 22.81 15.82 -3.81
C ALA A 166 22.73 14.32 -3.52
N MET A 167 23.72 13.78 -2.80
CA MET A 167 23.79 12.34 -2.50
C MET A 167 22.90 12.01 -1.28
N GLN A 168 21.69 11.50 -1.53
CA GLN A 168 20.74 11.04 -0.49
C GLN A 168 20.44 9.53 -0.61
N VAL A 169 21.36 8.78 -1.24
CA VAL A 169 21.19 7.36 -1.58
C VAL A 169 20.74 6.48 -0.41
N PRO A 170 21.32 6.57 0.81
CA PRO A 170 20.89 5.71 1.91
C PRO A 170 19.42 5.91 2.32
N LEU A 171 18.94 7.15 2.28
CA LEU A 171 17.55 7.48 2.59
C LEU A 171 16.61 6.99 1.47
N LEU A 172 17.00 7.18 0.20
CA LEU A 172 16.23 6.70 -0.95
C LEU A 172 16.12 5.17 -0.95
N LEU A 173 17.20 4.45 -0.64
CA LEU A 173 17.17 2.99 -0.49
C LEU A 173 16.21 2.56 0.63
N ASP A 174 16.23 3.23 1.77
CA ASP A 174 15.31 2.94 2.88
C ASP A 174 13.83 3.18 2.54
N ILE A 175 13.53 4.17 1.69
CA ILE A 175 12.17 4.43 1.17
C ILE A 175 11.80 3.36 0.13
N MET A 176 12.70 3.07 -0.81
CA MET A 176 12.51 2.05 -1.84
C MET A 176 12.23 0.66 -1.23
N ASP A 177 13.01 0.27 -0.23
CA ASP A 177 12.81 -0.98 0.52
C ASP A 177 11.41 -1.04 1.15
N LYS A 178 10.88 0.08 1.65
CA LYS A 178 9.51 0.11 2.21
C LYS A 178 8.45 -0.10 1.16
N TYR A 179 8.58 0.52 -0.01
CA TYR A 179 7.66 0.28 -1.13
C TYR A 179 7.72 -1.16 -1.61
N ILE A 180 8.91 -1.74 -1.77
CA ILE A 180 9.06 -3.15 -2.16
C ILE A 180 8.41 -4.07 -1.13
N ASN A 181 8.71 -3.88 0.16
CA ASN A 181 8.08 -4.67 1.22
C ASN A 181 6.54 -4.48 1.25
N ALA A 182 6.04 -3.26 1.07
CA ALA A 182 4.61 -2.99 0.99
C ALA A 182 3.96 -3.74 -0.20
N ALA A 183 4.60 -3.71 -1.37
CA ALA A 183 4.15 -4.42 -2.56
C ALA A 183 4.02 -5.94 -2.30
N GLU A 184 5.04 -6.56 -1.72
CA GLU A 184 5.01 -7.98 -1.38
C GLU A 184 3.85 -8.36 -0.44
N TYR A 185 3.57 -7.50 0.55
CA TYR A 185 2.45 -7.74 1.46
C TYR A 185 1.09 -7.45 0.82
N TYR A 186 0.97 -6.45 -0.05
CA TYR A 186 -0.24 -6.25 -0.85
C TYR A 186 -0.51 -7.43 -1.78
N GLN A 187 0.53 -8.03 -2.37
CA GLN A 187 0.40 -9.23 -3.18
C GLN A 187 -0.10 -10.43 -2.34
N LYS A 188 0.44 -10.64 -1.12
CA LYS A 188 -0.07 -11.64 -0.17
C LYS A 188 -1.54 -11.38 0.22
N ALA A 189 -1.96 -10.12 0.23
CA ALA A 189 -3.34 -9.70 0.46
C ALA A 189 -4.20 -9.66 -0.81
N SER A 190 -3.73 -10.15 -1.96
CA SER A 190 -4.42 -10.09 -3.27
C SER A 190 -4.82 -8.68 -3.73
N SER A 191 -4.15 -7.64 -3.21
CA SER A 191 -4.35 -6.23 -3.59
C SER A 191 -3.37 -5.84 -4.69
N PHE A 192 -3.57 -6.38 -5.89
CA PHE A 192 -2.60 -6.27 -6.99
C PHE A 192 -2.38 -4.85 -7.51
N SER A 193 -3.42 -4.01 -7.55
CA SER A 193 -3.28 -2.61 -7.97
C SER A 193 -2.35 -1.82 -7.04
N LEU A 194 -2.60 -1.90 -5.72
CA LEU A 194 -1.75 -1.27 -4.71
C LEU A 194 -0.33 -1.82 -4.70
N SER A 195 -0.18 -3.12 -4.97
CA SER A 195 1.14 -3.74 -5.15
C SER A 195 1.88 -3.14 -6.35
N GLN A 196 1.19 -2.96 -7.48
CA GLN A 196 1.78 -2.39 -8.68
C GLN A 196 2.16 -0.92 -8.48
N GLU A 197 1.29 -0.13 -7.84
CA GLU A 197 1.58 1.27 -7.49
C GLU A 197 2.86 1.37 -6.62
N CYS A 198 3.01 0.49 -5.63
CA CYS A 198 4.23 0.44 -4.81
C CYS A 198 5.48 0.11 -5.64
N TYR A 199 5.40 -0.84 -6.59
CA TYR A 199 6.54 -1.14 -7.46
C TYR A 199 6.89 0.05 -8.37
N GLN A 200 5.90 0.74 -8.93
CA GLN A 200 6.12 1.93 -9.76
C GLN A 200 6.83 3.04 -8.96
N GLN A 201 6.43 3.25 -7.69
CA GLN A 201 7.14 4.19 -6.81
C GLN A 201 8.58 3.74 -6.51
N ALA A 202 8.81 2.44 -6.28
CA ALA A 202 10.14 1.90 -6.07
C ALA A 202 11.05 2.08 -7.30
N GLU A 203 10.53 1.85 -8.51
CA GLU A 203 11.24 2.07 -9.77
C GLU A 203 11.59 3.55 -9.99
N LEU A 204 10.65 4.46 -9.68
CA LEU A 204 10.92 5.90 -9.73
C LEU A 204 12.04 6.32 -8.78
N ILE A 205 12.07 5.74 -7.57
CA ILE A 205 13.17 5.96 -6.62
C ILE A 205 14.48 5.38 -7.15
N GLY A 206 14.43 4.20 -7.77
CA GLY A 206 15.58 3.60 -8.46
C GLY A 206 16.18 4.54 -9.50
N LEU A 207 15.33 5.16 -10.35
CA LEU A 207 15.78 6.18 -11.31
C LEU A 207 16.44 7.37 -10.62
N GLN A 208 15.88 7.85 -9.49
CA GLN A 208 16.46 8.96 -8.74
C GLN A 208 17.85 8.63 -8.18
N ILE A 209 18.07 7.38 -7.76
CA ILE A 209 19.37 6.90 -7.25
C ILE A 209 20.40 6.82 -8.38
N GLU A 210 20.00 6.29 -9.54
CA GLU A 210 20.88 6.09 -10.70
C GLU A 210 21.26 7.43 -11.36
N TYR A 211 20.30 8.34 -11.54
CA TYR A 211 20.48 9.58 -12.31
C TYR A 211 20.40 10.82 -11.41
N GLN A 212 21.45 11.06 -10.63
CA GLN A 212 21.48 12.12 -9.60
C GLN A 212 21.47 13.56 -10.15
N ASP A 213 21.80 13.75 -11.42
CA ASP A 213 21.79 15.08 -12.06
C ASP A 213 20.38 15.56 -12.41
N THR A 214 19.39 14.67 -12.36
CA THR A 214 17.99 14.95 -12.68
C THR A 214 17.10 14.61 -11.49
N VAL A 215 16.11 15.44 -11.23
CA VAL A 215 15.11 15.19 -10.19
C VAL A 215 13.94 14.44 -10.82
N TYR A 216 13.56 13.29 -10.26
CA TYR A 216 12.45 12.44 -10.72
C TYR A 216 11.31 12.36 -9.70
N ILE A 217 11.61 12.49 -8.41
CA ILE A 217 10.63 12.38 -7.33
C ILE A 217 10.10 13.75 -6.88
N ASN A 218 8.91 13.76 -6.27
CA ASN A 218 8.23 14.95 -5.74
C ASN A 218 8.01 16.07 -6.78
N LEU A 219 7.79 15.71 -8.03
CA LEU A 219 7.46 16.63 -9.10
C LEU A 219 5.95 16.86 -9.18
N ASP A 220 5.53 18.05 -9.59
CA ASP A 220 4.14 18.27 -9.99
C ASP A 220 3.87 17.71 -11.41
N LYS A 221 2.60 17.54 -11.76
CA LYS A 221 2.21 16.99 -13.08
C LYS A 221 2.72 17.83 -14.26
N ALA A 222 2.99 19.13 -14.10
CA ALA A 222 3.51 19.96 -15.19
C ALA A 222 5.01 19.70 -15.41
N ALA A 223 5.80 19.62 -14.32
CA ALA A 223 7.20 19.26 -14.33
C ALA A 223 7.42 17.85 -14.86
N VAL A 224 6.57 16.88 -14.47
CA VAL A 224 6.60 15.51 -14.99
C VAL A 224 6.41 15.49 -16.51
N ARG A 225 5.42 16.22 -17.04
CA ARG A 225 5.20 16.31 -18.50
C ARG A 225 6.39 16.92 -19.24
N GLN A 226 7.08 17.91 -18.66
CA GLN A 226 8.31 18.45 -19.25
C GLN A 226 9.46 17.44 -19.19
N LEU A 227 9.58 16.69 -18.09
CA LEU A 227 10.58 15.65 -17.94
C LEU A 227 10.36 14.52 -18.96
N MET A 228 9.13 14.01 -19.08
CA MET A 228 8.75 13.02 -20.09
C MET A 228 9.05 13.52 -21.50
N LYS A 229 8.73 14.78 -21.80
CA LYS A 229 9.00 15.38 -23.12
C LYS A 229 10.49 15.36 -23.45
N ASN A 230 11.34 15.76 -22.50
CA ASN A 230 12.78 15.90 -22.72
C ASN A 230 13.56 14.58 -22.57
N CYS A 231 12.93 13.54 -22.02
CA CYS A 231 13.55 12.23 -21.87
C CYS A 231 13.66 11.51 -23.23
N SER A 232 14.89 11.23 -23.66
CA SER A 232 15.15 10.54 -24.94
C SER A 232 15.01 9.02 -24.88
N VAL A 233 14.88 8.44 -23.68
CA VAL A 233 14.80 6.99 -23.45
C VAL A 233 13.38 6.66 -23.00
N PHE A 234 12.67 5.82 -23.76
CA PHE A 234 11.26 5.54 -23.55
C PHE A 234 11.00 4.84 -22.20
N GLU A 235 11.79 3.83 -21.86
CA GLU A 235 11.59 3.04 -20.62
C GLU A 235 11.67 3.92 -19.37
N ARG A 236 12.60 4.87 -19.37
CA ARG A 236 12.71 5.85 -18.28
C ARG A 236 11.54 6.82 -18.25
N ALA A 237 11.08 7.29 -19.41
CA ALA A 237 9.88 8.11 -19.49
C ALA A 237 8.65 7.33 -19.01
N LEU A 238 8.60 6.02 -19.27
CA LEU A 238 7.49 5.13 -18.90
C LEU A 238 7.41 4.92 -17.38
N ILE A 239 8.54 4.64 -16.72
CA ILE A 239 8.59 4.55 -15.25
C ILE A 239 8.04 5.82 -14.61
N VAL A 240 8.46 6.99 -15.13
CA VAL A 240 7.96 8.28 -14.65
C VAL A 240 6.48 8.45 -14.93
N ALA A 241 6.00 8.13 -16.13
CA ALA A 241 4.59 8.23 -16.48
C ALA A 241 3.72 7.36 -15.55
N GLN A 242 4.15 6.13 -15.28
CA GLN A 242 3.42 5.19 -14.44
C GLN A 242 3.38 5.64 -12.97
N ALA A 243 4.53 6.03 -12.40
CA ALA A 243 4.60 6.46 -11.01
C ALA A 243 3.81 7.75 -10.70
N TYR A 244 3.52 8.58 -11.71
CA TYR A 244 2.72 9.80 -11.56
C TYR A 244 1.29 9.69 -12.12
N GLU A 245 0.85 8.49 -12.50
CA GLU A 245 -0.48 8.24 -13.09
C GLU A 245 -0.72 9.08 -14.36
N LEU A 246 0.28 9.11 -15.25
CA LEU A 246 0.29 9.80 -16.53
C LEU A 246 0.60 8.85 -17.71
N ASP A 247 0.47 7.53 -17.52
CA ASP A 247 0.60 6.52 -18.58
C ASP A 247 -0.70 6.37 -19.39
N GLU A 248 -1.23 7.51 -19.87
CA GLU A 248 -2.33 7.55 -20.82
C GLU A 248 -1.81 7.95 -22.20
N LEU A 249 -2.35 7.35 -23.28
CA LEU A 249 -1.90 7.61 -24.65
C LEU A 249 -1.90 9.10 -25.03
N SER A 250 -2.81 9.89 -24.46
CA SER A 250 -2.91 11.34 -24.65
C SER A 250 -1.67 12.10 -24.15
N GLU A 251 -1.08 11.67 -23.02
CA GLU A 251 0.10 12.27 -22.40
C GLU A 251 1.36 12.04 -23.25
N TRP A 252 1.41 10.92 -23.97
CA TRP A 252 2.51 10.58 -24.87
C TRP A 252 2.57 11.42 -26.15
N SER A 253 1.51 12.17 -26.47
CA SER A 253 1.45 12.99 -27.70
C SER A 253 2.49 14.12 -27.72
N SER A 254 2.89 14.66 -26.57
CA SER A 254 3.90 15.73 -26.47
C SER A 254 5.34 15.19 -26.51
N PRO A 255 5.69 14.15 -25.72
CA PRO A 255 6.96 13.44 -25.86
C PRO A 255 7.21 12.91 -27.27
N VAL A 256 6.24 12.25 -27.90
CA VAL A 256 6.40 11.72 -29.25
C VAL A 256 6.64 12.83 -30.26
N PHE A 257 5.92 13.94 -30.19
CA PHE A 257 6.16 15.07 -31.09
C PHE A 257 7.59 15.59 -30.96
N TYR A 258 8.07 15.79 -29.73
CA TYR A 258 9.42 16.29 -29.47
C TYR A 258 10.50 15.30 -29.88
N GLN A 259 10.43 14.06 -29.39
CA GLN A 259 11.46 13.05 -29.63
C GLN A 259 11.48 12.59 -31.10
N VAL A 260 10.32 12.30 -31.68
CA VAL A 260 10.24 11.71 -33.02
C VAL A 260 10.28 12.77 -34.12
N ILE A 261 9.42 13.80 -34.02
CA ILE A 261 9.28 14.77 -35.11
C ILE A 261 10.39 15.80 -35.06
N GLU A 262 10.66 16.39 -33.90
CA GLU A 262 11.70 17.43 -33.78
C GLU A 262 13.11 16.83 -33.75
N ASN A 263 13.33 15.74 -33.01
CA ASN A 263 14.66 15.16 -32.81
C ASN A 263 14.97 13.92 -33.68
N GLY A 264 13.98 13.31 -34.34
CA GLY A 264 14.18 12.15 -35.22
C GLY A 264 14.45 10.83 -34.49
N ASN A 265 14.12 10.74 -33.19
CA ASN A 265 14.29 9.54 -32.36
C ASN A 265 13.12 8.56 -32.60
N PHE A 266 13.24 7.72 -33.61
CA PHE A 266 12.22 6.72 -33.95
C PHE A 266 12.26 5.46 -33.06
N ASP A 267 13.38 5.21 -32.37
CA ASP A 267 13.49 4.11 -31.41
C ASP A 267 12.45 4.32 -30.29
N PHE A 268 12.35 5.56 -29.78
CA PHE A 268 11.31 5.94 -28.81
C PHE A 268 9.88 5.61 -29.26
N LEU A 269 9.56 5.81 -30.55
CA LEU A 269 8.24 5.49 -31.09
C LEU A 269 8.02 3.98 -31.21
N SER A 270 9.05 3.27 -31.65
CA SER A 270 9.04 1.80 -31.74
C SER A 270 8.77 1.18 -30.38
N ASP A 271 9.49 1.63 -29.35
CA ASP A 271 9.33 1.12 -27.99
C ASP A 271 7.93 1.45 -27.44
N LEU A 272 7.43 2.68 -27.66
CA LEU A 272 6.07 3.05 -27.29
C LEU A 272 5.02 2.17 -27.98
N SER A 273 5.18 1.91 -29.29
CA SER A 273 4.26 1.04 -30.04
C SER A 273 4.26 -0.42 -29.58
N GLY A 274 5.35 -0.86 -28.95
CA GLY A 274 5.44 -2.16 -28.29
C GLY A 274 4.71 -2.21 -26.96
N HIS A 275 4.58 -1.06 -26.27
CA HIS A 275 3.88 -0.93 -24.98
C HIS A 275 2.37 -0.69 -25.16
N VAL A 276 1.97 0.16 -26.11
CA VAL A 276 0.57 0.57 -26.30
C VAL A 276 0.19 0.67 -27.77
N LEU A 277 -1.05 0.29 -28.10
CA LEU A 277 -1.58 0.43 -29.45
C LEU A 277 -1.76 1.91 -29.82
N LEU A 278 -1.07 2.35 -30.88
CA LEU A 278 -1.19 3.70 -31.41
C LEU A 278 -2.49 3.84 -32.22
N THR A 279 -3.46 4.56 -31.66
CA THR A 279 -4.77 4.75 -32.30
C THR A 279 -4.72 5.79 -33.43
N ASN A 280 -5.64 5.70 -34.40
CA ASN A 280 -5.81 6.72 -35.45
C ASN A 280 -5.98 8.14 -34.88
N GLN A 281 -6.61 8.28 -33.70
CA GLN A 281 -6.77 9.56 -33.02
C GLN A 281 -5.43 10.14 -32.56
N PHE A 282 -4.52 9.30 -32.07
CA PHE A 282 -3.17 9.71 -31.70
C PHE A 282 -2.40 10.31 -32.90
N PHE A 283 -2.46 9.64 -34.06
CA PHE A 283 -1.86 10.18 -35.29
C PHE A 283 -2.49 11.52 -35.71
N LYS A 284 -3.82 11.65 -35.63
CA LYS A 284 -4.51 12.93 -35.89
C LYS A 284 -3.98 14.06 -35.01
N GLU A 285 -3.74 13.81 -33.72
CA GLU A 285 -3.20 14.81 -32.80
C GLU A 285 -1.78 15.25 -33.17
N ILE A 286 -0.90 14.30 -33.51
CA ILE A 286 0.48 14.60 -33.94
C ILE A 286 0.49 15.40 -35.24
N VAL A 287 -0.32 15.00 -36.24
CA VAL A 287 -0.47 15.74 -37.51
C VAL A 287 -1.03 17.14 -37.26
N LYS A 288 -2.01 17.29 -36.37
CA LYS A 288 -2.55 18.60 -35.98
C LYS A 288 -1.49 19.49 -35.36
N LYS A 289 -0.66 18.99 -34.44
CA LYS A 289 0.48 19.74 -33.86
C LYS A 289 1.48 20.15 -34.93
N PHE A 290 1.76 19.28 -35.90
CA PHE A 290 2.69 19.59 -36.98
C PHE A 290 2.18 20.69 -37.92
N LYS A 291 0.89 20.70 -38.24
CA LYS A 291 0.27 21.75 -39.06
C LYS A 291 0.33 23.13 -38.41
N GLN A 292 0.51 23.22 -37.09
CA GLN A 292 0.68 24.48 -36.38
C GLN A 292 2.09 25.07 -36.56
N LEU A 293 3.05 24.29 -37.07
CA LEU A 293 4.39 24.77 -37.35
C LEU A 293 4.39 25.69 -38.58
N THR A 294 4.99 26.87 -38.43
CA THR A 294 5.23 27.78 -39.55
C THR A 294 6.55 27.44 -40.23
N ASN A 295 6.51 27.13 -41.53
CA ASN A 295 7.68 26.80 -42.36
C ASN A 295 8.60 25.72 -41.75
N PRO A 296 8.12 24.47 -41.58
CA PRO A 296 8.90 23.40 -40.99
C PRO A 296 10.19 23.13 -41.79
N LYS A 297 11.30 22.92 -41.07
CA LYS A 297 12.59 22.56 -41.68
C LYS A 297 12.47 21.25 -42.46
N LYS A 298 13.31 21.08 -43.49
CA LYS A 298 13.33 19.86 -44.33
C LYS A 298 13.42 18.57 -43.52
N GLN A 299 14.21 18.55 -42.44
CA GLN A 299 14.35 17.38 -41.57
C GLN A 299 13.02 17.01 -40.88
N LEU A 300 12.26 17.99 -40.40
CA LEU A 300 10.96 17.75 -39.76
C LEU A 300 9.94 17.17 -40.75
N LEU A 301 9.99 17.59 -42.02
CA LEU A 301 9.17 17.00 -43.08
C LEU A 301 9.53 15.53 -43.31
N ILE A 302 10.82 15.20 -43.32
CA ILE A 302 11.30 13.81 -43.47
C ILE A 302 10.83 12.97 -42.27
N ASN A 303 10.98 13.49 -41.05
CA ASN A 303 10.56 12.80 -39.84
C ASN A 303 9.04 12.57 -39.85
N MET A 304 8.24 13.57 -40.22
CA MET A 304 6.78 13.40 -40.31
C MET A 304 6.39 12.33 -41.34
N LYS A 305 7.04 12.29 -42.51
CA LYS A 305 6.79 11.22 -43.50
C LYS A 305 7.12 9.83 -42.94
N ASN A 306 8.21 9.71 -42.21
CA ASN A 306 8.59 8.45 -41.57
C ASN A 306 7.62 8.07 -40.44
N PHE A 307 7.15 9.04 -39.65
CA PHE A 307 6.13 8.82 -38.62
C PHE A 307 4.83 8.25 -39.21
N LEU A 308 4.37 8.78 -40.34
CA LEU A 308 3.17 8.26 -41.03
C LEU A 308 3.31 6.80 -41.49
N LYS A 309 4.53 6.25 -41.61
CA LYS A 309 4.72 4.83 -41.95
C LYS A 309 4.29 3.88 -40.84
N PHE A 310 4.20 4.37 -39.60
CA PHE A 310 3.70 3.61 -38.44
C PHE A 310 2.16 3.57 -38.36
N LEU A 311 1.45 4.30 -39.24
CA LEU A 311 -0.02 4.29 -39.28
C LEU A 311 -0.53 3.20 -40.22
N ASP A 312 -0.98 2.06 -39.70
CA ASP A 312 -1.44 0.93 -40.53
C ASP A 312 -2.65 1.26 -41.44
N ASP A 313 -3.48 2.23 -41.03
CA ASP A 313 -4.60 2.71 -41.84
C ASP A 313 -4.10 3.44 -43.09
N HIS A 314 -4.04 2.71 -44.21
CA HIS A 314 -3.59 3.22 -45.51
C HIS A 314 -4.44 4.39 -46.02
N PHE A 315 -5.74 4.41 -45.74
CA PHE A 315 -6.63 5.47 -46.17
C PHE A 315 -6.34 6.76 -45.40
N LEU A 316 -6.26 6.68 -44.07
CA LEU A 316 -5.94 7.83 -43.23
C LEU A 316 -4.52 8.34 -43.49
N ARG A 317 -3.57 7.42 -43.76
CA ARG A 317 -2.21 7.78 -44.17
C ARG A 317 -2.19 8.56 -45.48
N TYR A 318 -3.00 8.16 -46.46
CA TYR A 318 -3.17 8.89 -47.72
C TYR A 318 -3.79 10.27 -47.49
N GLU A 319 -4.85 10.35 -46.69
CA GLU A 319 -5.51 11.62 -46.32
C GLU A 319 -4.49 12.61 -45.72
N PHE A 320 -3.71 12.18 -44.73
CA PHE A 320 -2.67 13.02 -44.14
C PHE A 320 -1.57 13.43 -45.13
N ALA A 321 -1.17 12.53 -46.04
CA ALA A 321 -0.18 12.85 -47.06
C ALA A 321 -0.68 13.95 -48.01
N VAL A 322 -1.97 13.92 -48.38
CA VAL A 322 -2.63 14.98 -49.17
C VAL A 322 -2.67 16.28 -48.39
N GLU A 323 -3.13 16.24 -47.14
CA GLU A 323 -3.25 17.43 -46.29
C GLU A 323 -1.91 18.12 -46.02
N LEU A 324 -0.81 17.35 -45.96
CA LEU A 324 0.56 17.86 -45.74
C LEU A 324 1.35 18.09 -47.04
N ASN A 325 0.74 17.85 -48.20
CA ASN A 325 1.34 17.98 -49.53
C ASN A 325 2.61 17.12 -49.75
N PHE A 326 2.60 15.88 -49.25
CA PHE A 326 3.69 14.91 -49.42
C PHE A 326 3.52 14.06 -50.67
N LEU A 327 3.79 14.65 -51.84
CA LEU A 327 3.59 14.04 -53.16
C LEU A 327 4.26 12.66 -53.36
N ASP A 328 5.43 12.45 -52.76
CA ASP A 328 6.17 11.19 -52.76
C ASP A 328 5.47 10.08 -51.95
N VAL A 329 4.81 10.44 -50.85
CA VAL A 329 4.03 9.49 -50.05
C VAL A 329 2.73 9.15 -50.78
N ILE A 330 2.06 10.15 -51.37
CA ILE A 330 0.83 9.98 -52.15
C ILE A 330 1.05 8.98 -53.30
N SER A 331 2.09 9.18 -54.12
CA SER A 331 2.38 8.29 -55.25
C SER A 331 2.70 6.87 -54.80
N SER A 332 3.40 6.70 -53.66
CA SER A 332 3.71 5.36 -53.13
C SER A 332 2.47 4.57 -52.68
N LEU A 333 1.41 5.26 -52.24
CA LEU A 333 0.18 4.65 -51.73
C LEU A 333 -0.86 4.37 -52.82
N GLN A 334 -0.85 5.11 -53.93
CA GLN A 334 -1.76 4.91 -55.08
C GLN A 334 -1.57 3.57 -55.80
N HIS A 335 -0.44 2.89 -55.58
CA HIS A 335 -0.15 1.59 -56.18
C HIS A 335 -0.59 0.39 -55.33
N LEU A 336 -1.18 0.62 -54.14
CA LEU A 336 -1.71 -0.44 -53.27
C LEU A 336 -3.16 -0.78 -53.65
N PRO A 337 -3.51 -2.06 -53.86
CA PRO A 337 -4.89 -2.44 -54.19
C PRO A 337 -5.82 -2.21 -52.99
N GLY A 338 -6.86 -1.40 -53.17
CA GLY A 338 -7.88 -1.13 -52.14
C GLY A 338 -8.05 0.35 -51.73
N LEU A 339 -7.35 1.27 -52.39
CA LEU A 339 -7.57 2.72 -52.35
C LEU A 339 -8.27 3.23 -53.61
#